data_AF-X1VGB2-F1
#
_entry.id   AF-X1VGB2-F1
#
_cell.length_a   1.000
_cell.length_b   1.000
_cell.length_c   1.000
_cell.angle_alpha   90.00
_cell.angle_beta   90.00
_cell.angle_gamma   90.00
#
_symmetry.space_group_name_H-M   'P 1'
#
loop_
_entity.id
_entity.type
_entity.pdbx_description
1 polymer ?
#
loop_
_entity_poly.entity_id
_entity_poly.type
_entity_poly.pdbx_seq_one_letter_code
_entity_poly.pdbx_strand_id
1 'polypeptide(L)'
;TLAVIGDLKEMSTDYIRAATFKGYGVTLMVGIGIPIPILNSEIMKNVAVKDEDIWTEIIDYSFPHLKRPSLGKVNYKQLREGNITIREKDVPTSPLSSYAKAREIAQKLKEEILRGKFLLQEPIQKFPQGSKFKPLLEIH
;
A
#
# COMPACT_ATOMS: atom_id res chain seq x y z
N THR A 1 2.18 -5.44 -11.01
CA THR A 1 0.91 -4.68 -11.14
C THR A 1 -0.24 -5.64 -10.98
N LEU A 2 -1.30 -5.24 -10.27
CA LEU A 2 -2.54 -6.01 -10.15
C LEU A 2 -3.61 -5.33 -11.00
N ALA A 3 -4.42 -6.11 -11.72
CA ALA A 3 -5.66 -5.65 -12.33
C ALA A 3 -6.80 -6.34 -11.58
N VAL A 4 -7.74 -5.57 -11.06
CA VAL A 4 -8.88 -6.06 -10.28
C VAL A 4 -10.18 -5.62 -10.93
N ILE A 5 -11.20 -6.47 -10.85
CA ILE A 5 -12.56 -6.21 -11.32
C ILE A 5 -13.48 -6.45 -10.11
N GLY A 6 -14.45 -5.57 -9.89
CA GLY A 6 -15.43 -5.71 -8.83
C GLY A 6 -16.81 -5.27 -9.29
N ASP A 7 -17.85 -5.97 -8.86
CA ASP A 7 -19.24 -5.56 -9.05
C ASP A 7 -19.66 -4.62 -7.90
N LEU A 8 -19.77 -3.33 -8.21
CA LEU A 8 -20.13 -2.31 -7.22
C LEU A 8 -21.51 -2.53 -6.58
N LYS A 9 -22.41 -3.31 -7.19
CA LYS A 9 -23.73 -3.62 -6.60
C LYS A 9 -23.63 -4.56 -5.41
N GLU A 10 -22.66 -5.49 -5.45
CA GLU A 10 -22.45 -6.51 -4.44
C GLU A 10 -21.39 -6.11 -3.40
N MET A 11 -20.61 -5.06 -3.69
CA MET A 11 -19.53 -4.62 -2.79
C MET A 11 -20.06 -3.83 -1.59
N SER A 12 -19.41 -4.01 -0.43
CA SER A 12 -19.72 -3.25 0.77
C SER A 12 -19.13 -1.83 0.72
N THR A 13 -19.98 -0.85 1.06
CA THR A 13 -19.57 0.55 1.26
C THR A 13 -18.62 0.74 2.44
N ASP A 14 -18.38 -0.28 3.27
CA ASP A 14 -17.36 -0.24 4.33
C ASP A 14 -15.93 -0.28 3.80
N TYR A 15 -15.72 -0.83 2.60
CA TYR A 15 -14.40 -0.97 1.97
C TYR A 15 -14.24 -0.13 0.70
N ILE A 16 -15.30 0.55 0.26
CA ILE A 16 -15.27 1.51 -0.85
C ILE A 16 -15.74 2.86 -0.35
N ARG A 17 -14.87 3.87 -0.44
CA ARG A 17 -15.20 5.24 -0.04
C ARG A 17 -14.69 6.26 -1.04
N ALA A 18 -15.48 7.29 -1.26
CA ALA A 18 -15.01 8.50 -1.91
C ALA A 18 -14.13 9.29 -0.94
N ALA A 19 -13.05 9.85 -1.47
CA ALA A 19 -12.14 10.74 -0.78
C ALA A 19 -11.84 11.95 -1.68
N THR A 20 -11.25 13.00 -1.10
CA THR A 20 -10.74 14.14 -1.88
C THR A 20 -9.31 14.39 -1.46
N PHE A 21 -8.39 14.30 -2.40
CA PHE A 21 -6.98 14.61 -2.18
C PHE A 21 -6.69 16.01 -2.70
N LYS A 22 -6.08 16.84 -1.85
CA LYS A 22 -5.69 18.20 -2.23
C LYS A 22 -4.72 18.12 -3.42
N GLY A 23 -5.05 18.82 -4.51
CA GLY A 23 -4.27 18.81 -5.76
C GLY A 23 -4.55 17.64 -6.71
N TYR A 24 -5.27 16.60 -6.28
CA TYR A 24 -5.69 15.46 -7.11
C TYR A 24 -7.20 15.43 -7.36
N GLY A 25 -8.01 15.98 -6.45
CA GLY A 25 -9.46 16.03 -6.56
C GLY A 25 -10.14 14.77 -6.03
N VAL A 26 -11.32 14.47 -6.59
CA VAL A 26 -12.15 13.34 -6.19
C VAL A 26 -11.42 12.03 -6.48
N THR A 27 -11.29 11.18 -5.45
CA THR A 27 -10.53 9.93 -5.48
C THR A 27 -11.37 8.80 -4.91
N LEU A 28 -11.23 7.60 -5.46
CA LEU A 28 -11.86 6.39 -4.92
C LEU A 28 -10.85 5.61 -4.06
N MET A 29 -11.19 5.35 -2.80
CA MET A 29 -10.44 4.45 -1.94
C MET A 29 -11.11 3.08 -1.93
N VAL A 30 -10.34 2.05 -2.26
CA VAL A 30 -10.80 0.65 -2.30
C VAL A 30 -9.90 -0.19 -1.41
N GLY A 31 -10.51 -0.88 -0.43
CA GLY A 31 -9.84 -1.88 0.40
C GLY A 31 -9.72 -3.20 -0.37
N ILE A 32 -8.51 -3.74 -0.45
CA ILE A 32 -8.23 -5.01 -1.15
C ILE A 32 -7.47 -5.93 -0.19
N GLY A 33 -7.99 -7.14 0.00
CA GLY A 33 -7.32 -8.22 0.71
C GLY A 33 -6.69 -9.19 -0.26
N ILE A 34 -5.41 -9.51 -0.08
CA ILE A 34 -4.68 -10.45 -0.95
C ILE A 34 -3.96 -11.46 -0.07
N PRO A 35 -4.27 -12.76 -0.18
CA PRO A 35 -3.54 -13.77 0.55
C PRO A 35 -2.20 -14.03 -0.14
N ILE A 36 -1.11 -14.04 0.63
CA ILE A 36 0.21 -14.42 0.13
C ILE A 36 0.46 -15.88 0.51
N PRO A 37 0.39 -16.83 -0.44
CA PRO A 37 0.64 -18.23 -0.14
C PRO A 37 2.12 -18.46 0.20
N ILE A 38 2.38 -19.10 1.33
CA ILE A 38 3.74 -19.43 1.77
C ILE A 38 4.15 -20.76 1.15
N LEU A 39 4.86 -20.71 0.02
CA LEU A 39 5.25 -21.89 -0.76
C LEU A 39 6.66 -22.40 -0.42
N ASN A 40 7.49 -21.57 0.21
CA ASN A 40 8.85 -21.90 0.59
C ASN A 40 9.37 -20.92 1.67
N SER A 41 10.57 -21.20 2.18
CA SER A 41 11.24 -20.41 3.22
C SER A 41 11.61 -19.00 2.77
N GLU A 42 11.88 -18.80 1.48
CA GLU A 42 12.21 -17.49 0.92
C GLU A 42 11.00 -16.55 0.97
N ILE A 43 9.80 -17.04 0.57
CA ILE A 43 8.56 -16.25 0.72
C ILE A 43 8.30 -15.95 2.19
N MET A 44 8.48 -16.94 3.09
CA MET A 44 8.32 -16.74 4.54
C MET A 44 9.21 -15.61 5.05
N LYS A 45 10.49 -15.61 4.67
CA LYS A 45 11.46 -14.57 5.05
C LYS A 45 11.01 -13.19 4.58
N ASN A 46 10.52 -13.09 3.34
CA ASN A 46 10.08 -11.83 2.75
C ASN A 46 8.80 -11.26 3.40
N VAL A 47 7.88 -12.11 3.89
CA VAL A 47 6.66 -11.64 4.58
C VAL A 47 6.85 -11.43 6.09
N ALA A 48 7.93 -11.96 6.68
CA ALA A 48 8.22 -11.86 8.11
C ALA A 48 8.89 -10.53 8.51
N VAL A 49 9.11 -9.62 7.56
CA VAL A 49 9.73 -8.32 7.78
C VAL A 49 8.90 -7.49 8.76
N LYS A 50 9.54 -6.95 9.80
CA LYS A 50 8.88 -6.13 10.82
C LYS A 50 8.87 -4.66 10.42
N ASP A 51 7.95 -3.89 10.98
CA ASP A 51 7.87 -2.44 10.74
C ASP A 51 9.18 -1.70 11.11
N GLU A 52 9.97 -2.20 12.07
CA GLU A 52 11.28 -1.62 12.44
C GLU A 52 12.39 -1.86 11.41
N ASP A 53 12.20 -2.87 10.56
CA ASP A 53 13.13 -3.25 9.49
C ASP A 53 12.80 -2.57 8.15
N ILE A 54 11.62 -1.95 8.04
CA ILE A 54 11.19 -1.24 6.82
C ILE A 54 11.58 0.23 6.93
N TRP A 55 12.66 0.61 6.25
CA TRP A 55 13.15 1.98 6.22
C TRP A 55 12.64 2.76 5.00
N THR A 56 12.34 4.04 5.19
CA THR A 56 11.95 4.98 4.14
C THR A 56 12.55 6.36 4.38
N GLU A 57 12.37 7.24 3.40
CA GLU A 57 12.90 8.61 3.40
C GLU A 57 11.76 9.62 3.57
N ILE A 58 12.06 10.71 4.28
CA ILE A 58 11.14 11.83 4.41
C ILE A 58 11.37 12.77 3.24
N ILE A 59 10.43 12.82 2.30
CA ILE A 59 10.59 13.60 1.07
C ILE A 59 9.93 14.98 1.20
N ASP A 60 10.67 16.03 0.87
CA ASP A 60 10.15 17.39 0.81
C ASP A 60 9.50 17.69 -0.56
N TYR A 61 8.17 17.76 -0.59
CA TYR A 61 7.39 18.05 -1.79
C TYR A 61 7.35 19.53 -2.18
N SER A 62 7.94 20.43 -1.39
CA SER A 62 8.08 21.85 -1.77
C SER A 62 9.12 22.08 -2.88
N PHE A 63 10.03 21.11 -3.09
CA PHE A 63 11.02 21.18 -4.15
C PHE A 63 10.38 20.88 -5.53
N PRO A 64 10.57 21.77 -6.53
CA PRO A 64 9.89 21.67 -7.83
C PRO A 64 10.49 20.62 -8.78
N HIS A 65 11.57 19.95 -8.38
CA HIS A 65 12.29 18.96 -9.19
C HIS A 65 11.85 17.52 -8.90
N LEU A 66 12.09 16.62 -9.87
CA LEU A 66 11.83 15.18 -9.67
C LEU A 66 12.77 14.59 -8.63
N LYS A 67 14.03 15.03 -8.60
CA LYS A 67 15.01 14.66 -7.58
C LYS A 67 14.84 15.52 -6.33
N ARG A 68 13.97 15.08 -5.43
CA ARG A 68 13.69 15.78 -4.16
C ARG A 68 14.70 15.39 -3.07
N PRO A 69 15.16 16.35 -2.25
CA PRO A 69 16.02 16.04 -1.11
C PRO A 69 15.24 15.28 -0.02
N SER A 70 15.93 14.35 0.62
CA SER A 70 15.43 13.67 1.83
C SER A 70 15.73 14.53 3.06
N LEU A 71 14.75 14.69 3.94
CA LEU A 71 14.87 15.36 5.24
C LEU A 71 15.35 14.40 6.35
N GLY A 72 15.50 13.11 6.05
CA GLY A 72 15.92 12.08 7.00
C GLY A 72 15.41 10.69 6.63
N LYS A 73 15.86 9.69 7.39
CA LYS A 73 15.38 8.30 7.30
C LYS A 73 14.59 7.92 8.54
N VAL A 74 13.56 7.12 8.34
CA VAL A 74 12.62 6.70 9.38
C VAL A 74 12.14 5.30 9.04
N ASN A 75 11.86 4.48 10.06
CA ASN A 75 11.24 3.18 9.86
C ASN A 75 9.72 3.23 10.09
N TYR A 76 9.01 2.21 9.61
CA TYR A 76 7.54 2.16 9.73
C TYR A 76 7.06 2.06 11.18
N LYS A 77 7.86 1.52 12.10
CA LYS A 77 7.51 1.49 13.53
C LYS A 77 7.37 2.91 14.09
N GLN A 78 8.35 3.77 13.83
CA GLN A 78 8.30 5.19 14.23
C GLN A 78 7.12 5.91 13.58
N LEU A 79 6.86 5.69 12.28
CA LEU A 79 5.70 6.30 11.61
C LEU A 79 4.36 5.91 12.26
N ARG A 80 4.27 4.68 12.78
CA ARG A 80 3.07 4.16 13.44
C ARG A 80 2.88 4.65 14.86
N GLU A 81 3.92 5.17 15.52
CA GLU A 81 3.80 5.82 16.83
C GLU A 81 3.02 7.14 16.73
N GLY A 82 2.87 7.69 15.52
CA GLY A 82 2.00 8.84 15.23
C GLY A 82 2.70 10.19 15.33
N ASN A 83 3.99 10.22 15.63
CA ASN A 83 4.80 11.42 15.69
C ASN A 83 6.27 11.10 15.40
N ILE A 84 6.95 11.96 14.65
CA ILE A 84 8.39 11.84 14.37
C ILE A 84 9.06 13.20 14.53
N THR A 85 10.35 13.22 14.86
CA THR A 85 11.12 14.46 14.96
C THR A 85 11.86 14.75 13.65
N ILE A 86 11.65 15.93 13.08
CA ILE A 86 12.32 16.44 11.88
C ILE A 86 12.97 17.78 12.24
N ARG A 87 14.30 17.89 12.14
CA ARG A 87 15.04 19.13 12.46
C ARG A 87 14.62 19.74 13.81
N GLU A 88 14.64 18.90 14.86
CA GLU A 88 14.26 19.27 16.24
C GLU A 88 12.78 19.65 16.46
N LYS A 89 11.92 19.44 15.45
CA LYS A 89 10.49 19.68 15.54
C LYS A 89 9.72 18.37 15.48
N ASP A 90 8.77 18.22 16.38
CA ASP A 90 7.84 17.11 16.36
C ASP A 90 6.77 17.33 15.29
N VAL A 91 6.57 16.32 14.45
CA VAL A 91 5.66 16.33 13.30
C VAL A 91 4.74 15.11 13.37
N PRO A 92 3.42 15.30 13.46
CA PRO A 92 2.48 14.18 13.52
C PRO A 92 2.50 13.39 12.22
N THR A 93 2.37 12.07 12.35
CA THR A 93 2.31 11.15 11.22
C THR A 93 0.97 10.44 11.18
N SER A 94 0.44 10.25 9.98
CA SER A 94 -0.78 9.46 9.75
C SER A 94 -0.67 8.67 8.46
N PRO A 95 -1.10 7.40 8.44
CA PRO A 95 -1.13 6.62 7.21
C PRO A 95 -2.19 7.16 6.24
N LEU A 96 -1.93 7.00 4.93
CA LEU A 96 -2.91 7.36 3.89
C LEU A 96 -4.13 6.43 3.89
N SER A 97 -3.98 5.21 4.41
CA SER A 97 -5.03 4.18 4.45
C SER A 97 -5.42 3.81 5.89
N SER A 98 -6.65 3.34 6.07
CA SER A 98 -7.15 2.89 7.37
C SER A 98 -6.58 1.52 7.73
N TYR A 99 -5.73 1.49 8.76
CA TYR A 99 -5.14 0.25 9.25
C TYR A 99 -6.17 -0.65 9.95
N ALA A 100 -7.16 -0.06 10.62
CA ALA A 100 -8.27 -0.79 11.23
C ALA A 100 -9.07 -1.55 10.17
N LYS A 101 -9.42 -0.90 9.06
CA LYS A 101 -10.11 -1.54 7.94
C LYS A 101 -9.24 -2.58 7.24
N ALA A 102 -7.93 -2.33 7.09
CA ALA A 102 -7.01 -3.33 6.56
C ALA A 102 -6.98 -4.61 7.41
N ARG A 103 -6.96 -4.51 8.75
CA ARG A 103 -7.02 -5.66 9.65
C ARG A 103 -8.36 -6.40 9.57
N GLU A 104 -9.46 -5.66 9.46
CA GLU A 104 -10.79 -6.24 9.30
C GLU A 104 -10.87 -7.08 8.01
N ILE A 105 -10.42 -6.53 6.88
CA ILE A 105 -10.35 -7.22 5.59
C ILE A 105 -9.48 -8.47 5.70
N ALA A 106 -8.30 -8.36 6.32
CA ALA A 106 -7.39 -9.49 6.51
C ALA A 106 -8.02 -10.63 7.33
N GLN A 107 -8.77 -10.31 8.38
CA GLN A 107 -9.46 -11.32 9.19
C GLN A 107 -10.60 -11.99 8.40
N LYS A 108 -11.41 -11.22 7.68
CA LYS A 108 -12.47 -11.78 6.83
C LYS A 108 -11.92 -12.74 5.78
N LEU A 109 -10.87 -12.32 5.08
CA LEU A 109 -10.19 -13.16 4.09
C LEU A 109 -9.63 -14.44 4.73
N LYS A 110 -9.00 -14.34 5.90
CA LYS A 110 -8.53 -15.50 6.66
C LYS A 110 -9.66 -16.47 6.98
N GLU A 111 -10.80 -15.97 7.47
CA GLU A 111 -11.96 -16.81 7.78
C GLU A 111 -12.52 -17.51 6.53
N GLU A 112 -12.63 -16.81 5.41
CA GLU A 112 -13.10 -17.39 4.14
C GLU A 112 -12.17 -18.51 3.64
N ILE A 113 -10.85 -18.31 3.75
CA ILE A 113 -9.86 -19.33 3.42
C ILE A 113 -10.00 -20.55 4.34
N LEU A 114 -10.08 -20.35 5.66
CA LEU A 114 -10.22 -21.44 6.63
C LEU A 114 -11.52 -22.23 6.46
N ARG A 115 -12.59 -21.58 6.00
CA ARG A 115 -13.87 -22.22 5.68
C ARG A 115 -13.91 -22.86 4.29
N GLY A 116 -12.83 -22.78 3.50
CA GLY A 116 -12.77 -23.30 2.13
C GLY A 116 -13.68 -22.55 1.14
N LYS A 117 -14.10 -21.32 1.48
CA LYS A 117 -14.96 -20.47 0.62
C LYS A 117 -14.15 -19.61 -0.32
N PHE A 118 -12.89 -19.34 0.01
CA PHE A 118 -11.98 -18.64 -0.88
C PHE A 118 -11.28 -19.66 -1.78
N LEU A 119 -11.52 -19.57 -3.09
CA LEU A 119 -10.92 -20.45 -4.09
C LEU A 119 -9.92 -19.67 -4.95
N LEU A 120 -8.80 -20.29 -5.30
CA LEU A 120 -7.86 -19.71 -6.24
C LEU A 120 -8.42 -19.81 -7.66
N GLN A 121 -8.49 -18.68 -8.36
CA GLN A 121 -8.79 -18.66 -9.78
C GLN A 121 -7.52 -18.75 -10.62
N GLU A 122 -7.66 -19.26 -11.85
CA GLU A 122 -6.59 -19.15 -12.82
C GLU A 122 -6.35 -17.67 -13.19
N PRO A 123 -5.10 -17.31 -13.58
CA PRO A 123 -4.80 -15.97 -14.07
C PRO A 123 -5.69 -15.61 -15.27
N ILE A 124 -6.39 -14.48 -15.20
CA ILE A 124 -7.25 -13.98 -16.29
C ILE A 124 -6.42 -13.72 -17.56
N GLN A 125 -5.25 -13.10 -17.39
CA GLN A 125 -4.32 -12.81 -18.49
C GLN A 125 -2.89 -12.68 -17.95
N LYS A 126 -1.92 -13.23 -18.67
CA LYS A 126 -0.49 -12.99 -18.38
C LYS A 126 -0.07 -11.62 -18.93
N PHE A 127 0.77 -10.90 -18.20
CA PHE A 127 1.32 -9.64 -18.70
C PHE A 127 2.15 -9.86 -19.98
N PRO A 128 2.14 -8.90 -20.93
CA PRO A 128 2.97 -8.98 -22.13
C PRO A 128 4.46 -9.01 -21.77
N GLN A 129 5.16 -10.04 -22.24
CA GLN A 129 6.61 -10.17 -22.09
C GLN A 129 7.30 -9.11 -22.96
N GLY A 130 8.30 -8.40 -22.42
CA GLY A 130 9.06 -7.39 -23.16
C GLY A 130 8.64 -5.94 -22.94
N SER A 131 7.69 -5.68 -22.05
CA SER A 131 7.36 -4.31 -21.62
C SER A 131 8.54 -3.71 -20.86
N LYS A 132 9.21 -2.69 -21.41
CA LYS A 132 10.25 -1.92 -20.71
C LYS A 132 9.60 -0.76 -19.96
N PHE A 133 10.00 -0.56 -18.71
CA PHE A 133 9.65 0.65 -17.96
C PHE A 133 10.19 1.87 -18.71
N LYS A 134 9.32 2.81 -19.06
CA LYS A 134 9.69 4.11 -19.63
C LYS A 134 9.60 5.15 -18.49
N PRO A 135 10.72 5.52 -17.85
CA PRO A 135 10.69 6.53 -16.81
C PRO A 135 10.27 7.88 -17.41
N LEU A 136 9.60 8.69 -16.60
CA LEU A 136 9.47 10.12 -16.89
C LEU A 136 10.86 10.75 -16.73
N LEU A 137 11.39 11.32 -17.81
CA LEU A 137 12.68 12.00 -17.79
C LEU A 137 12.46 13.47 -17.43
N GLU A 138 13.30 14.02 -16.55
CA GLU A 138 13.31 15.45 -16.25
C GLU A 138 13.89 16.18 -17.47
N ILE A 139 13.06 16.92 -18.21
CA ILE A 139 13.50 17.75 -19.32
C ILE A 139 14.21 18.96 -18.69
N HIS A 140 15.51 19.10 -18.96
CA HIS A 140 16.33 20.22 -18.49
C HIS A 140 16.05 21.49 -19.29
#